data_AF-A0A941ES71-F1
#
_entry.id   AF-A0A941ES71-F1
#
_cell.length_a   1.000
_cell.length_b   1.000
_cell.length_c   1.000
_cell.angle_alpha   90.00
_cell.angle_beta   90.00
_cell.angle_gamma   90.00
#
_symmetry.space_group_name_H-M   'P 1'
#
loop_
_entity.id
_entity.type
_entity.pdbx_description
1 polymer ?
#
loop_
_entity_poly.entity_id
_entity_poly.type
_entity_poly.pdbx_seq_one_letter_code
_entity_poly.pdbx_strand_id
1 'polypeptide(L)' 'MSEFETELRQQVAEAYRALQEAQAEDEPGAIKAYSQRMRYLVEIAEEHGVDLAELELSSNVQ' A
#
# COMPACT_ATOMS: atom_id res chain seq x y z
N MET A 1 -10.62 -15.28 -0.84
CA MET A 1 -9.92 -14.17 -0.17
C MET A 1 -10.33 -14.17 1.29
N SER A 2 -9.37 -14.17 2.22
CA SER A 2 -9.67 -14.09 3.65
C SER A 2 -9.98 -12.64 4.07
N GLU A 3 -10.58 -12.45 5.24
CA GLU A 3 -10.77 -11.11 5.83
C GLU A 3 -9.43 -10.39 6.00
N PHE A 4 -8.43 -11.09 6.56
CA PHE A 4 -7.05 -10.62 6.65
C PHE A 4 -6.48 -10.17 5.31
N GLU A 5 -6.61 -10.98 4.25
CA GLU A 5 -6.09 -10.64 2.92
C GLU A 5 -6.79 -9.40 2.36
N THR A 6 -8.09 -9.26 2.60
CA THR A 6 -8.89 -8.11 2.16
C THR A 6 -8.44 -6.84 2.88
N GLU A 7 -8.27 -6.90 4.20
CA GLU A 7 -7.79 -5.78 5.02
C GLU A 7 -6.36 -5.38 4.66
N LEU A 8 -5.47 -6.35 4.46
CA LEU A 8 -4.08 -6.09 4.05
C LEU A 8 -4.05 -5.36 2.71
N ARG A 9 -4.82 -5.83 1.72
CA ARG A 9 -4.92 -5.19 0.40
C ARG A 9 -5.48 -3.77 0.49
N GLN A 10 -6.48 -3.54 1.34
CA GLN A 10 -7.01 -2.19 1.59
C GLN A 10 -5.96 -1.27 2.21
N GLN A 11 -5.24 -1.74 3.23
CA GLN A 11 -4.20 -0.94 3.88
C GLN A 11 -3.04 -0.60 2.94
N VAL A 12 -2.67 -1.50 2.03
CA VAL A 12 -1.67 -1.24 0.98
C VAL A 12 -2.18 -0.17 0.01
N ALA A 13 -3.42 -0.28 -0.48
CA ALA A 13 -4.01 0.70 -1.37
C ALA A 13 -4.12 2.09 -0.74
N GLU A 14 -4.49 2.17 0.54
CA GLU A 14 -4.54 3.43 1.30
C GLU A 14 -3.16 4.04 1.50
N ALA A 15 -2.17 3.25 1.93
CA ALA A 15 -0.80 3.73 2.12
C ALA A 15 -0.16 4.19 0.81
N TYR A 16 -0.48 3.53 -0.31
CA TYR A 16 -0.02 3.92 -1.64
C TYR A 16 -0.62 5.26 -2.08
N ARG A 17 -1.94 5.44 -1.95
CA ARG A 17 -2.59 6.73 -2.25
C ARG A 17 -2.04 7.87 -1.40
N ALA A 18 -1.90 7.65 -0.09
CA ALA A 18 -1.34 8.66 0.82
C ALA A 18 0.12 9.00 0.49
N LEU A 19 0.92 8.03 0.01
CA LEU A 19 2.27 8.28 -0.48
C LEU A 19 2.26 9.15 -1.74
N GLN A 20 1.35 8.89 -2.69
CA GLN A 20 1.22 9.71 -3.90
C GLN A 20 0.81 11.15 -3.57
N GLU A 21 -0.14 11.34 -2.65
CA GLU A 21 -0.56 12.66 -2.16
C GLU A 21 0.62 13.40 -1.50
N ALA A 22 1.34 12.74 -0.58
CA ALA A 22 2.52 13.31 0.07
C ALA A 22 3.64 13.68 -0.90
N GLN A 23 3.80 12.91 -1.99
CA GLN A 23 4.76 13.22 -3.06
C GLN A 23 4.30 14.43 -3.90
N ALA A 24 3.00 14.55 -4.18
CA ALA A 24 2.44 15.67 -4.91
C ALA A 24 2.54 16.98 -4.13
N GLU A 25 2.46 16.91 -2.79
CA GLU A 25 2.54 18.06 -1.88
C GLU A 25 3.96 18.37 -1.38
N ASP A 26 4.97 17.58 -1.80
CA ASP A 26 6.37 17.68 -1.35
C ASP A 26 6.49 17.68 0.20
N GLU A 27 5.79 16.76 0.85
CA GLU A 27 5.81 16.58 2.30
C GLU A 27 6.82 15.50 2.73
N PRO A 28 8.12 15.81 2.91
CA PRO A 28 9.17 14.79 3.12
C PRO A 28 8.94 13.93 4.37
N GLY A 29 8.30 14.48 5.41
CA GLY A 29 7.93 13.74 6.61
C GLY A 29 6.88 12.67 6.31
N ALA A 30 5.82 13.03 5.58
CA ALA A 30 4.75 12.14 5.18
C ALA A 30 5.24 11.09 4.16
N ILE A 31 6.04 11.49 3.16
CA ILE A 31 6.67 10.58 2.19
C ILE A 31 7.45 9.49 2.93
N LYS A 32 8.28 9.88 3.92
CA LYS A 32 9.05 8.91 4.71
C LYS A 32 8.15 7.97 5.50
N ALA A 33 7.11 8.50 6.15
CA ALA A 33 6.18 7.70 6.96
C ALA A 33 5.42 6.67 6.11
N TYR A 34 4.84 7.08 4.98
CA TYR A 34 4.09 6.18 4.10
C TYR A 34 5.00 5.19 3.38
N SER A 35 6.23 5.57 3.03
CA SER A 35 7.22 4.62 2.48
C SER A 35 7.59 3.51 3.49
N GLN A 36 7.74 3.85 4.78
CA GLN A 36 7.99 2.88 5.83
C GLN A 36 6.78 1.96 6.05
N ARG A 37 5.56 2.53 6.04
CA ARG A 37 4.32 1.75 6.14
C ARG A 37 4.17 0.77 4.98
N MET A 38 4.43 1.21 3.75
CA MET A 38 4.38 0.34 2.56
C MET A 38 5.34 -0.84 2.69
N ARG A 39 6.58 -0.61 3.14
CA ARG A 39 7.55 -1.69 3.38
C ARG A 39 7.01 -2.72 4.38
N TYR A 40 6.49 -2.26 5.51
CA TYR A 40 5.93 -3.14 6.54
C TYR A 40 4.75 -3.98 6.03
N LEU A 41 3.85 -3.38 5.24
CA LEU A 41 2.71 -4.11 4.69
C LEU A 41 3.13 -5.14 3.64
N VAL A 42 4.17 -4.86 2.84
CA VAL A 42 4.76 -5.84 1.91
C VAL A 42 5.39 -7.00 2.67
N GLU A 43 6.13 -6.74 3.74
CA GLU A 43 6.71 -7.79 4.60
C GLU A 43 5.62 -8.71 5.16
N ILE A 44 4.51 -8.14 5.66
CA ILE A 44 3.35 -8.95 6.11
C ILE A 44 2.78 -9.78 4.96
N ALA A 45 2.63 -9.20 3.77
CA ALA A 45 2.07 -9.91 2.63
C ALA A 45 2.96 -11.11 2.23
N GLU A 46 4.28 -10.93 2.22
CA GLU A 46 5.25 -11.99 1.97
C GLU A 46 5.18 -13.10 3.03
N GLU A 47 5.14 -12.74 4.32
CA GLU A 47 5.02 -13.70 5.43
C GLU A 47 3.75 -14.56 5.35
N HIS A 48 2.65 -13.97 4.84
CA HIS A 48 1.36 -14.62 4.73
C HIS A 48 1.06 -15.19 3.34
N GLY A 49 1.99 -15.10 2.38
CA GLY A 49 1.80 -15.58 1.01
C GLY A 49 0.69 -14.87 0.23
N VAL A 50 0.42 -13.61 0.56
CA VAL A 50 -0.56 -12.76 -0.12
C VAL A 50 0.09 -12.09 -1.32
N ASP A 51 -0.46 -12.31 -2.51
CA ASP A 51 -0.03 -11.62 -3.73
C ASP A 51 -0.65 -10.21 -3.80
N LEU A 52 0.21 -9.19 -3.77
CA LEU A 52 -0.18 -7.78 -3.90
C LEU A 52 -0.16 -7.26 -5.35
N ALA A 53 0.30 -8.06 -6.33
CA ALA A 53 0.44 -7.62 -7.72
C ALA A 53 -0.90 -7.21 -8.37
N GLU A 54 -2.02 -7.77 -7.90
CA GLU A 54 -3.37 -7.37 -8.35
C GLU A 54 -3.74 -5.93 -7.97
N LEU A 55 -3.07 -5.31 -6.98
CA LEU A 55 -3.32 -3.91 -6.62
C LEU A 55 -2.79 -2.90 -7.66
N GLU A 56 -1.79 -3.28 -8.47
CA GLU A 56 -1.35 -2.44 -9.59
C GLU A 56 -2.40 -2.40 -10.72
N LEU A 57 -3.20 -3.46 -10.89
CA LEU A 57 -4.21 -3.56 -11.95
C LEU A 57 -5.52 -2.82 -11.63
N SER A 58 -5.83 -2.58 -10.36
CA SER A 58 -7.00 -1.76 -9.96
C SER A 58 -6.72 -0.26 -9.95
N SER A 59 -5.45 0.14 -9.95
CA SER A 59 -5.02 1.55 -9.98
C SER A 59 -5.07 2.19 -11.38
N ASN A 60 -5.36 1.40 -12.43
CA ASN A 60 -5.47 1.83 -13.83
C ASN A 60 -6.90 1.81 -14.39
N VAL A 61 -7.93 1.72 -13.53
CA VAL A 61 -9.33 1.84 -13.94
C VAL A 61 -10.04 2.87 -13.06
N GLN A 62 -9.82 4.15 -13.35
CA GLN A 62 -10.86 5.11 -13.77
C GLN A 62 -10.31 6.53 -13.92
#